data_AF-A0A6V7FHB7-F1
#
_entry.id   AF-A0A6V7FHB7-F1
#
_cell.length_a   1.000
_cell.length_b   1.000
_cell.length_c   1.000
_cell.angle_alpha   90.00
_cell.angle_beta   90.00
_cell.angle_gamma   90.00
#
_symmetry.space_group_name_H-M   'P 1'
#
loop_
_entity.id
_entity.type
_entity.pdbx_description
1 polymer ?
#
loop_
_entity_poly.entity_id
_entity_poly.type
_entity_poly.pdbx_seq_one_letter_code
_entity_poly.pdbx_strand_id
1 'polypeptide(L)'
;MFTMNHARIDAGFEAVIAGIQKHAYDCKAELLGPLDEEAWFEICLKEWKIAHRGCGLSWSYLVKLFSSAIDRRVSFLPEHHRERALAIAADKGYETLEMRNEEDALNIANGCCSHGITLGCCPFGCGS
;
A
#
# COMPACT_ATOMS: atom_id res chain seq x y z
N MET A 1 49.18 16.88 17.57
CA MET A 1 48.76 16.66 16.16
C MET A 1 47.40 15.98 16.21
N PHE A 2 46.31 16.76 16.30
CA PHE A 2 44.95 16.21 16.35
C PHE A 2 44.47 15.99 14.91
N THR A 3 44.61 14.77 14.40
CA THR A 3 43.97 14.38 13.15
C THR A 3 42.50 14.10 13.47
N MET A 4 41.65 15.14 13.41
CA MET A 4 40.21 14.88 13.32
C MET A 4 39.95 14.17 11.99
N ASN A 5 39.48 12.94 12.11
CA ASN A 5 39.24 12.02 11.00
C ASN A 5 38.10 12.61 10.13
N HIS A 6 38.35 12.89 8.84
CA HIS A 6 37.38 13.54 7.94
C HIS A 6 36.01 12.81 7.96
N ALA A 7 36.02 11.48 8.03
CA ALA A 7 34.82 10.65 8.14
C ALA A 7 33.90 11.00 9.33
N ARG A 8 34.46 11.56 10.43
CA ARG A 8 33.70 11.95 11.63
C ARG A 8 33.03 13.32 11.47
N ILE A 9 33.57 14.16 10.58
CA ILE A 9 32.99 15.45 10.20
C ILE A 9 31.83 15.22 9.22
N ASP A 10 32.05 14.36 8.22
CA ASP A 10 31.03 13.99 7.23
C ASP A 10 29.80 13.36 7.90
N ALA A 11 30.01 12.40 8.82
CA ALA A 11 28.91 11.80 9.59
C ALA A 11 28.16 12.81 10.48
N GLY A 12 28.86 13.81 11.02
CA GLY A 12 28.25 14.88 11.82
C GLY A 12 27.38 15.81 10.98
N PHE A 13 27.81 16.11 9.74
CA PHE A 13 27.07 16.95 8.81
C PHE A 13 25.80 16.27 8.30
N GLU A 14 25.88 14.99 7.91
CA GLU A 14 24.71 14.20 7.49
C GLU A 14 23.65 14.08 8.59
N ALA A 15 24.07 13.90 9.85
CA ALA A 15 23.16 13.85 10.98
C ALA A 15 22.42 15.18 11.21
N VAL A 16 23.08 16.31 10.97
CA VAL A 16 22.46 17.65 11.07
C VAL A 16 21.46 17.87 9.93
N ILE A 17 21.81 17.49 8.69
CA ILE A 17 20.88 17.58 7.55
C ILE A 17 19.64 16.71 7.80
N ALA A 18 19.83 15.46 8.23
CA ALA A 18 18.74 14.56 8.55
C ALA A 18 17.85 15.12 9.68
N GLY A 19 18.44 15.77 10.69
CA GLY A 19 17.70 16.44 11.76
C GLY A 19 16.86 17.62 11.27
N ILE A 20 17.40 18.47 10.39
CA ILE A 20 16.66 19.60 9.80
C ILE A 20 15.53 19.10 8.90
N GLN A 21 15.79 18.07 8.08
CA GLN A 21 14.79 17.46 7.22
C GLN A 21 13.66 16.83 8.03
N LYS A 22 13.99 16.10 9.10
CA LYS A 22 13.00 15.52 10.02
C LYS A 22 12.15 16.61 10.67
N HIS A 23 12.77 17.66 11.20
CA HIS A 23 12.03 18.76 11.83
C HIS A 23 11.10 19.48 10.84
N ALA A 24 11.57 19.75 9.62
CA ALA A 24 10.74 20.33 8.57
C ALA A 24 9.56 19.43 8.17
N TYR A 25 9.78 18.11 8.19
CA TYR A 25 8.72 17.13 7.94
C TYR A 25 7.69 17.10 9.07
N ASP A 26 8.14 17.09 10.32
CA ASP A 26 7.29 17.09 11.51
C ASP A 26 6.42 18.36 11.55
N CYS A 27 6.99 19.54 11.31
CA CYS A 27 6.21 20.79 11.24
C CYS A 27 5.20 20.80 10.08
N LYS A 28 5.51 20.16 8.95
CA LYS A 28 4.58 20.02 7.82
C LYS A 28 3.44 19.05 8.15
N ALA A 29 3.72 17.99 8.89
CA ALA A 29 2.72 17.04 9.37
C ALA A 29 1.76 17.71 10.36
N GLU A 30 2.27 18.51 11.30
CA GLU A 30 1.45 19.29 12.22
C GLU A 30 0.48 20.25 11.51
N LEU A 31 0.91 20.86 10.39
CA LEU A 31 0.07 21.77 9.60
C LEU A 31 -1.07 21.06 8.84
N LEU A 32 -0.85 19.81 8.41
CA LEU A 32 -1.82 19.02 7.64
C LEU A 32 -2.89 18.35 8.53
N GLY A 33 -2.67 18.32 9.85
CA GLY A 33 -3.61 17.73 10.81
C GLY A 33 -3.72 16.21 10.70
N PRO A 34 -4.61 15.58 11.49
CA PRO A 34 -4.85 14.14 11.41
C PRO A 34 -5.61 13.76 10.14
N LEU A 35 -5.51 12.49 9.75
CA LEU A 35 -6.33 11.92 8.68
C LEU A 35 -7.81 12.02 9.08
N ASP A 36 -8.66 12.49 8.16
CA ASP A 36 -10.11 12.35 8.29
C ASP A 36 -10.48 10.88 8.05
N GLU A 37 -10.62 10.14 9.15
CA GLU A 37 -10.85 8.69 9.11
C GLU A 37 -12.22 8.32 8.54
N GLU A 38 -13.25 9.13 8.77
CA GLU A 38 -14.60 8.87 8.27
C GLU A 38 -14.64 9.08 6.76
N ALA A 39 -14.08 10.18 6.27
CA ALA A 39 -13.96 10.42 4.83
C ALA A 39 -13.10 9.34 4.16
N TRP A 40 -12.02 8.90 4.79
CA TRP A 40 -11.19 7.83 4.28
C TRP A 40 -11.93 6.49 4.23
N PHE A 41 -12.71 6.16 5.25
CA PHE A 41 -13.53 4.96 5.27
C PHE A 41 -14.55 4.93 4.12
N GLU A 42 -15.20 6.05 3.83
CA GLU A 42 -16.10 6.16 2.68
C GLU A 42 -15.38 5.98 1.33
N ILE A 43 -14.13 6.44 1.22
CA ILE A 43 -13.27 6.15 0.06
C ILE A 43 -13.03 4.64 -0.06
N CYS A 44 -12.66 3.97 1.02
CA CYS A 44 -12.47 2.51 1.04
C CYS A 44 -13.74 1.77 0.61
N LEU A 45 -14.90 2.15 1.14
CA LEU A 45 -16.19 1.56 0.75
C LEU A 45 -16.51 1.76 -0.73
N LYS A 46 -16.18 2.94 -1.28
CA LYS A 46 -16.38 3.23 -2.70
C LYS A 46 -15.49 2.35 -3.58
N GLU A 47 -14.20 2.22 -3.25
CA GLU A 47 -13.26 1.39 -4.01
C GLU A 47 -13.63 -0.10 -3.91
N TRP A 48 -14.08 -0.57 -2.75
CA TRP A 48 -14.60 -1.92 -2.58
C TRP A 48 -15.77 -2.21 -3.52
N LYS A 49 -16.77 -1.30 -3.58
CA LYS A 49 -17.92 -1.42 -4.48
C LYS A 49 -17.50 -1.42 -5.95
N ILE A 50 -16.45 -0.67 -6.31
CA ILE A 50 -15.91 -0.66 -7.68
C ILE A 50 -15.25 -2.02 -7.99
N ALA A 51 -14.36 -2.49 -7.12
CA ALA A 51 -13.68 -3.79 -7.26
C ALA A 51 -14.68 -4.94 -7.37
N HIS A 52 -15.73 -4.94 -6.55
CA HIS A 52 -16.76 -5.98 -6.53
C HIS A 52 -17.55 -6.09 -7.84
N ARG A 53 -17.70 -5.00 -8.60
CA ARG A 53 -18.36 -5.07 -9.91
C ARG A 53 -17.47 -5.69 -11.00
N GLY A 54 -16.15 -5.66 -10.82
CA GLY A 54 -15.18 -6.13 -11.80
C GLY A 54 -14.51 -7.47 -11.45
N CYS A 55 -14.76 -8.03 -10.27
CA CYS A 55 -14.01 -9.19 -9.77
C CYS A 55 -14.45 -10.55 -10.34
N GLY A 56 -15.53 -10.60 -11.13
CA GLY A 56 -16.04 -11.87 -11.68
C GLY A 56 -16.45 -12.88 -10.59
N LEU A 57 -16.87 -12.39 -9.41
CA LEU A 57 -17.18 -13.17 -8.21
C LEU A 57 -16.01 -13.98 -7.62
N SER A 58 -14.77 -13.68 -8.02
CA SER A 58 -13.58 -14.22 -7.36
C SER A 58 -13.18 -13.37 -6.16
N TRP A 59 -12.97 -14.02 -5.02
CA TRP A 59 -12.46 -13.37 -3.81
C TRP A 59 -11.01 -12.88 -4.00
N SER A 60 -10.09 -13.75 -4.45
CA SER A 60 -8.69 -13.37 -4.64
C SER A 60 -8.57 -12.20 -5.62
N TYR A 61 -9.41 -12.15 -6.66
CA TYR A 61 -9.38 -11.03 -7.60
C TYR A 61 -10.04 -9.75 -7.05
N LEU A 62 -11.12 -9.87 -6.27
CA LEU A 62 -11.72 -8.74 -5.55
C LEU A 62 -10.68 -8.03 -4.67
N VAL A 63 -9.99 -8.81 -3.82
CA VAL A 63 -9.00 -8.29 -2.87
C VAL A 63 -7.85 -7.61 -3.61
N LYS A 64 -7.40 -8.15 -4.74
CA LYS A 64 -6.40 -7.51 -5.59
C LYS A 64 -6.83 -6.17 -6.16
N LEU A 65 -8.01 -6.13 -6.79
CA LEU A 65 -8.53 -4.89 -7.38
C LEU A 65 -8.71 -3.82 -6.31
N PHE A 66 -9.29 -4.20 -5.17
CA PHE A 66 -9.46 -3.32 -4.03
C PHE A 66 -8.11 -2.82 -3.52
N SER A 67 -7.18 -3.72 -3.23
CA SER A 67 -5.91 -3.36 -2.61
C SER A 67 -5.01 -2.54 -3.53
N SER A 68 -5.00 -2.82 -4.83
CA SER A 68 -4.31 -1.96 -5.82
C SER A 68 -4.92 -0.56 -5.92
N ALA A 69 -6.24 -0.43 -5.77
CA ALA A 69 -6.88 0.88 -5.72
C ALA A 69 -6.49 1.64 -4.45
N ILE A 70 -6.45 0.97 -3.29
CA ILE A 70 -5.98 1.55 -2.03
C ILE A 70 -4.51 1.96 -2.11
N ASP A 71 -3.62 1.11 -2.62
CA ASP A 71 -2.20 1.42 -2.84
C ASP A 71 -2.03 2.74 -3.61
N ARG A 72 -2.79 2.88 -4.70
CA ARG A 72 -2.81 4.11 -5.51
C ARG A 72 -3.31 5.31 -4.70
N ARG A 73 -4.41 5.18 -3.96
CA ARG A 73 -4.99 6.29 -3.17
C ARG A 73 -4.04 6.74 -2.06
N VAL A 74 -3.46 5.79 -1.33
CA VAL A 74 -2.50 6.02 -0.25
C VAL A 74 -1.24 6.72 -0.76
N SER A 75 -0.79 6.44 -1.99
CA SER A 75 0.37 7.13 -2.59
C SER A 75 0.19 8.66 -2.71
N PHE A 76 -1.06 9.14 -2.79
CA PHE A 76 -1.38 10.57 -2.83
C PHE A 76 -1.55 11.19 -1.44
N LEU A 77 -1.63 10.39 -0.38
CA LEU A 77 -1.71 10.90 0.98
C LEU A 77 -0.34 11.36 1.48
N PRO A 78 -0.30 12.37 2.37
CA PRO A 78 0.88 12.67 3.17
C PRO A 78 1.42 11.41 3.85
N GLU A 79 2.72 11.22 3.90
CA GLU A 79 3.30 9.95 4.36
C GLU A 79 2.93 9.62 5.82
N HIS A 80 2.77 10.62 6.68
CA HIS A 80 2.29 10.43 8.06
C HIS A 80 0.82 9.97 8.18
N HIS A 81 0.01 10.08 7.11
CA HIS A 81 -1.35 9.53 7.07
C HIS A 81 -1.41 8.10 6.53
N ARG A 82 -0.39 7.65 5.81
CA ARG A 82 -0.45 6.41 5.02
C ARG A 82 -0.63 5.17 5.88
N GLU A 83 0.09 5.08 6.98
CA GLU A 83 -0.02 3.93 7.90
C GLU A 83 -1.44 3.82 8.46
N ARG A 84 -2.00 4.92 8.96
CA ARG A 84 -3.37 4.93 9.48
C ARG A 84 -4.40 4.63 8.40
N ALA A 85 -4.22 5.17 7.20
CA ALA A 85 -5.08 4.90 6.06
C ALA A 85 -5.09 3.41 5.67
N LEU A 86 -3.92 2.77 5.64
CA LEU A 86 -3.79 1.34 5.38
C LEU A 86 -4.44 0.50 6.49
N ALA A 87 -4.29 0.88 7.76
CA ALA A 87 -4.94 0.20 8.88
C ALA A 87 -6.48 0.21 8.74
N ILE A 88 -7.08 1.36 8.40
CA ILE A 88 -8.53 1.45 8.16
C ILE A 88 -8.96 0.61 6.94
N ALA A 89 -8.13 0.53 5.91
CA ALA A 89 -8.42 -0.30 4.74
C ALA A 89 -8.30 -1.80 5.03
N ALA A 90 -7.42 -2.21 5.96
CA ALA A 90 -7.24 -3.61 6.37
C ALA A 90 -8.53 -4.20 6.95
N ASP A 91 -9.31 -3.42 7.70
CA ASP A 91 -10.63 -3.82 8.21
C ASP A 91 -11.66 -4.12 7.10
N LYS A 92 -11.38 -3.69 5.87
CA LYS A 92 -12.18 -4.00 4.68
C LYS A 92 -11.62 -5.14 3.84
N GLY A 93 -10.47 -5.71 4.18
CA GLY A 93 -9.82 -6.76 3.38
C GLY A 93 -8.76 -6.24 2.43
N TYR A 94 -8.09 -5.13 2.77
CA TYR A 94 -6.84 -4.75 2.11
C TYR A 94 -5.75 -5.76 2.47
N GLU A 95 -4.98 -6.16 1.47
CA GLU A 95 -3.79 -7.00 1.63
C GLU A 95 -2.57 -6.30 1.03
N THR A 96 -1.38 -6.54 1.57
CA THR A 96 -0.14 -5.99 1.01
C THR A 96 0.21 -6.63 -0.32
N LEU A 97 1.10 -6.00 -1.09
CA LEU A 97 1.58 -6.59 -2.35
C LEU A 97 2.23 -7.97 -2.14
N GLU A 98 2.96 -8.15 -1.02
CA GLU A 98 3.62 -9.40 -0.66
C GLU A 98 2.60 -10.53 -0.48
N MET A 99 1.59 -10.32 0.37
CA MET A 99 0.53 -11.31 0.61
C MET A 99 -0.20 -11.71 -0.68
N ARG A 100 -0.51 -10.73 -1.55
CA ARG A 100 -1.18 -10.98 -2.83
C ARG A 100 -0.30 -11.79 -3.80
N ASN A 101 1.01 -11.59 -3.76
CA ASN A 101 1.96 -12.35 -4.59
C ASN A 101 2.12 -13.79 -4.09
N GLU A 102 2.08 -14.01 -2.78
CA GLU A 102 2.08 -15.36 -2.19
C GLU A 102 0.82 -16.12 -2.58
N GLU A 103 -0.35 -15.49 -2.45
CA GLU A 103 -1.63 -16.04 -2.89
C GLU A 103 -1.63 -16.36 -4.40
N ASP A 104 -1.00 -15.53 -5.22
CA ASP A 104 -0.82 -15.81 -6.66
C ASP A 104 0.01 -17.05 -6.93
N ALA A 105 1.13 -17.20 -6.22
CA ALA A 105 1.99 -18.35 -6.37
C ALA A 105 1.24 -19.65 -6.00
N LEU A 106 0.44 -19.62 -4.93
CA LEU A 106 -0.42 -20.73 -4.53
C LEU A 106 -1.49 -21.03 -5.57
N ASN A 107 -2.16 -20.01 -6.10
CA ASN A 107 -3.16 -20.19 -7.16
C ASN A 107 -2.56 -20.85 -8.41
N ILE A 108 -1.40 -20.36 -8.86
CA ILE A 108 -0.69 -20.93 -10.01
C ILE A 108 -0.31 -22.39 -9.75
N ALA A 109 0.25 -22.70 -8.56
CA ALA A 109 0.62 -24.06 -8.18
C ALA A 109 -0.58 -25.03 -8.15
N ASN A 110 -1.78 -24.50 -7.89
CA ASN A 110 -3.03 -25.27 -7.84
C ASN A 110 -3.81 -25.29 -9.16
N GLY A 111 -3.24 -24.80 -10.27
CA GLY A 111 -3.91 -24.80 -11.57
C GLY A 111 -4.99 -23.73 -11.72
N CYS A 112 -4.93 -22.66 -10.93
CA CYS A 112 -5.73 -21.46 -11.06
C CYS A 112 -4.94 -20.35 -11.77
N CYS A 113 -5.63 -19.44 -12.45
CA CYS A 113 -5.03 -18.19 -12.92
C CYS A 113 -4.80 -17.21 -11.76
N SER A 114 -4.14 -16.09 -12.04
CA SER A 114 -3.94 -15.01 -11.07
C SER A 114 -5.24 -14.32 -10.63
N HIS A 115 -6.38 -14.63 -11.24
CA HIS A 115 -7.70 -14.23 -10.73
C HIS A 115 -8.25 -15.23 -9.70
N GLY A 116 -7.51 -16.26 -9.28
CA GLY A 116 -7.97 -17.27 -8.33
C GLY A 116 -9.06 -18.21 -8.88
N ILE A 117 -9.15 -18.34 -10.21
CA ILE A 117 -10.13 -19.20 -10.89
C ILE A 117 -9.37 -20.27 -11.65
N THR A 118 -9.85 -21.52 -11.62
CA THR A 118 -9.28 -22.64 -12.38
C THR A 118 -9.05 -22.28 -13.84
N LEU A 119 -7.88 -22.64 -14.38
CA LEU A 119 -7.51 -22.39 -15.77
C LEU A 119 -8.56 -22.99 -16.73
N GLY A 120 -8.92 -22.24 -17.77
CA GLY A 120 -9.98 -22.61 -18.72
C GLY A 120 -11.41 -22.32 -18.22
N CYS A 121 -11.60 -21.96 -16.94
CA CYS A 121 -12.90 -21.60 -16.38
C CYS A 121 -13.06 -20.10 -16.13
N CYS A 122 -11.98 -19.32 -16.26
CA CYS A 122 -12.02 -17.88 -15.99
C CYS A 122 -12.81 -17.14 -17.09
N PRO A 123 -13.82 -16.31 -16.74
CA PRO A 123 -14.61 -15.55 -17.71
C PRO A 123 -13.78 -14.52 -18.48
N PHE A 124 -12.59 -14.20 -17.99
CA PHE A 124 -11.61 -13.36 -18.66
C PHE A 124 -10.82 -14.08 -19.76
N GLY A 125 -11.03 -15.39 -19.95
CA GLY A 125 -10.33 -16.20 -20.94
C GLY A 125 -8.93 -16.64 -20.52
N CYS A 126 -8.64 -16.74 -19.22
CA CYS A 126 -7.33 -17.23 -18.77
C CYS A 126 -7.17 -18.73 -19.03
N GLY A 127 -6.07 -19.12 -19.70
CA GLY A 127 -5.69 -20.52 -19.89
C GLY A 127 -6.38 -21.22 -21.06
N SER A 128 -6.83 -20.48 -22.08
CA SER A 128 -7.13 -21.01 -23.41
C SER A 128 -5.93 -20.90 -24.35
#